data_AF-A0A1Y4APE6-F1
#
_entry.id   AF-A0A1Y4APE6-F1
#
_cell.length_a   1.000
_cell.length_b   1.000
_cell.length_c   1.000
_cell.angle_alpha   90.00
_cell.angle_beta   90.00
_cell.angle_gamma   90.00
#
_symmetry.space_group_name_H-M   'P 1'
#
loop_
_entity.id
_entity.type
_entity.pdbx_description
1 polymer ?
#
loop_
_entity_poly.entity_id
_entity_poly.type
_entity_poly.pdbx_seq_one_letter_code
_entity_poly.pdbx_strand_id
1 'polypeptide(L)'
;MNKKLHKYVNEIIDLGTAANMGWKEGVNMFLANVKNAGQEGAPHYGGAEHLDWKAVAAEIGPFDDGEEADIINTFNADYTAHMAEIIDLRSAGDLDGVRAVMCGE
;
A
#
# COMPACT_ATOMS: atom_id res chain seq x y z
N MET A 1 -6.21 4.99 -14.61
CA MET A 1 -6.29 4.74 -13.16
C MET A 1 -4.94 4.27 -12.70
N ASN A 2 -4.38 4.96 -11.71
CA ASN A 2 -3.01 4.74 -11.24
C ASN A 2 -2.95 3.56 -10.25
N LYS A 3 -2.39 2.43 -10.69
CA LYS A 3 -2.32 1.17 -9.91
C LYS A 3 -0.96 0.90 -9.26
N LYS A 4 -0.11 1.92 -9.10
CA LYS A 4 1.25 1.75 -8.58
C LYS A 4 1.30 1.12 -7.17
N LEU A 5 0.24 1.27 -6.36
CA LEU A 5 0.17 0.71 -5.01
C LEU A 5 -0.30 -0.75 -4.94
N HIS A 6 -0.97 -1.28 -5.96
CA HIS A 6 -1.68 -2.56 -5.87
C HIS A 6 -0.76 -3.74 -5.58
N LYS A 7 0.47 -3.70 -6.11
CA LYS A 7 1.48 -4.74 -5.81
C LYS A 7 1.99 -4.72 -4.37
N TYR A 8 1.81 -3.59 -3.66
CA TYR A 8 2.17 -3.38 -2.26
C TYR A 8 0.97 -3.54 -1.32
N VAL A 9 -0.13 -4.12 -1.78
CA VAL A 9 -1.36 -4.30 -0.98
C VAL A 9 -1.09 -5.01 0.35
N ASN A 10 -0.24 -6.04 0.37
CA ASN A 10 0.04 -6.79 1.58
C ASN A 10 0.74 -5.91 2.60
N GLU A 11 1.76 -5.18 2.18
CA GLU A 11 2.51 -4.25 3.02
C GLU A 11 1.61 -3.11 3.52
N ILE A 12 0.70 -2.61 2.68
CA ILE A 12 -0.31 -1.61 3.06
C ILE A 12 -1.25 -2.15 4.15
N ILE A 13 -1.71 -3.40 4.03
CA ILE A 13 -2.51 -4.06 5.07
C ILE A 13 -1.69 -4.24 6.35
N ASP A 14 -0.41 -4.65 6.24
CA ASP A 14 0.46 -4.90 7.37
C ASP A 14 0.76 -3.61 8.16
N LEU A 15 1.02 -2.49 7.47
CA LEU A 15 1.13 -1.15 8.05
C LEU A 15 -0.11 -0.75 8.84
N GLY A 16 -1.30 -0.88 8.23
CA GLY A 16 -2.56 -0.59 8.90
C GLY A 16 -2.76 -1.47 10.14
N THR A 17 -2.51 -2.78 10.00
CA THR A 17 -2.66 -3.77 11.07
C THR A 17 -1.72 -3.49 12.24
N ALA A 18 -0.44 -3.17 11.97
CA ALA A 18 0.54 -2.82 12.99
C ALA A 18 0.14 -1.58 13.79
N ALA A 19 -0.62 -0.66 13.18
CA ALA A 19 -1.17 0.52 13.83
C ALA A 19 -2.55 0.30 14.48
N ASN A 20 -3.10 -0.93 14.48
CA ASN A 20 -4.50 -1.23 14.85
C ASN A 20 -5.53 -0.43 14.03
N MET A 21 -5.24 -0.20 12.76
CA MET A 21 -6.08 0.52 11.79
C MET A 21 -6.38 -0.35 10.56
N GLY A 22 -7.16 0.19 9.61
CA GLY A 22 -7.51 -0.51 8.38
C GLY A 22 -6.57 -0.19 7.22
N TRP A 23 -6.85 -0.79 6.06
CA TRP A 23 -6.10 -0.54 4.82
C TRP A 23 -6.16 0.93 4.37
N LYS A 24 -7.23 1.66 4.73
CA LYS A 24 -7.40 3.08 4.41
C LYS A 24 -6.36 3.94 5.12
N GLU A 25 -6.04 3.65 6.36
CA GLU A 25 -4.96 4.33 7.07
C GLU A 25 -3.60 3.78 6.60
N GLY A 26 -3.53 2.47 6.35
CA GLY A 26 -2.34 1.81 5.80
C GLY A 26 -1.85 2.44 4.48
N VAL A 27 -2.74 2.80 3.56
CA VAL A 27 -2.35 3.41 2.26
C VAL A 27 -1.71 4.79 2.47
N ASN A 28 -2.24 5.57 3.42
CA ASN A 28 -1.70 6.88 3.77
C ASN A 28 -0.35 6.75 4.48
N MET A 29 -0.21 5.78 5.39
CA MET A 29 1.06 5.47 6.05
C MET A 29 2.13 5.02 5.06
N PHE A 30 1.75 4.18 4.09
CA PHE A 30 2.64 3.71 3.03
C PHE A 30 3.16 4.88 2.18
N LEU A 31 2.27 5.78 1.74
CA LEU A 31 2.67 6.97 0.96
C LEU A 31 3.50 7.95 1.79
N ALA A 32 3.26 8.06 3.10
CA ALA A 32 4.11 8.83 3.99
C ALA A 32 5.53 8.25 4.06
N ASN A 33 5.68 6.92 4.16
CA ASN A 33 6.99 6.28 4.11
C ASN A 33 7.69 6.50 2.76
N VAL A 34 6.95 6.46 1.65
CA VAL A 34 7.46 6.80 0.31
C VAL A 34 8.00 8.22 0.25
N LYS A 35 7.24 9.20 0.77
CA LYS A 35 7.67 10.61 0.80
C LYS A 35 8.88 10.85 1.70
N ASN A 36 8.95 10.12 2.81
CA ASN A 36 10.02 10.22 3.80
C ASN A 36 11.28 9.45 3.39
N ALA A 37 11.19 8.57 2.39
CA ALA A 37 12.29 7.74 1.95
C ALA A 37 13.53 8.58 1.56
N GLY A 38 14.64 8.34 2.26
CA GLY A 38 15.91 9.03 2.02
C GLY A 38 16.02 10.41 2.68
N GLN A 39 15.01 10.85 3.43
CA GLN A 39 15.10 12.03 4.28
C GLN A 39 15.68 11.64 5.64
N GLU A 40 16.78 12.29 6.04
CA GLU A 40 17.42 12.01 7.32
C GLU A 40 16.53 12.42 8.50
N GLY A 41 16.27 11.49 9.42
CA GLY A 41 15.46 11.72 10.62
C GLY A 41 13.94 11.75 10.41
N ALA A 42 13.46 11.49 9.20
CA ALA A 42 12.02 11.42 8.94
C ALA A 42 11.40 10.15 9.57
N PRO A 43 10.18 10.23 10.14
CA PRO A 43 9.54 9.09 10.78
C PRO A 43 9.07 8.08 9.73
N HIS A 44 9.28 6.79 9.98
CA HIS A 44 8.71 5.71 9.17
C HIS A 44 7.71 4.91 10.02
N TYR A 45 6.56 4.59 9.44
CA TYR A 45 5.61 3.64 10.00
C TYR A 45 6.13 2.21 9.82
N GLY A 46 5.97 1.37 10.86
CA GLY A 46 6.38 -0.04 10.86
C GLY A 46 5.33 -0.98 10.26
N GLY A 47 5.70 -2.24 10.00
CA GLY A 47 4.87 -3.26 9.37
C GLY A 47 5.32 -3.69 7.97
N ALA A 48 6.34 -3.04 7.39
CA ALA A 48 6.92 -3.39 6.09
C ALA A 48 8.44 -3.17 6.09
N GLU A 49 9.11 -3.67 7.13
CA GLU A 49 10.55 -3.49 7.38
C GLU A 49 11.44 -4.14 6.32
N HIS A 50 10.91 -5.10 5.55
CA HIS A 50 11.64 -5.76 4.47
C HIS A 50 11.77 -4.91 3.20
N LEU A 51 11.03 -3.80 3.09
CA LEU A 51 11.07 -2.95 1.91
C LEU A 51 12.29 -2.02 1.93
N ASP A 52 12.96 -1.92 0.77
CA ASP A 52 13.86 -0.79 0.50
C ASP A 52 13.02 0.43 0.09
N TRP A 53 12.69 1.27 1.08
CA TRP A 53 11.88 2.46 0.88
C TRP A 53 12.44 3.42 -0.16
N LYS A 54 13.77 3.47 -0.38
CA LYS A 54 14.35 4.32 -1.44
C LYS A 54 14.02 3.78 -2.82
N ALA A 55 14.10 2.45 -3.00
CA ALA A 55 13.72 1.81 -4.25
C ALA A 55 12.21 1.93 -4.51
N VAL A 56 11.40 1.71 -3.48
CA VAL A 56 9.94 1.87 -3.56
C VAL A 56 9.56 3.31 -3.91
N ALA A 57 10.21 4.30 -3.29
CA ALA A 57 9.94 5.71 -3.59
C ALA A 57 10.32 6.10 -5.02
N ALA A 58 11.42 5.56 -5.55
CA ALA A 58 11.82 5.76 -6.93
C ALA A 58 10.84 5.14 -7.94
N GLU A 59 10.08 4.12 -7.55
CA GLU A 59 9.08 3.50 -8.41
C GLU A 59 7.73 4.24 -8.37
N ILE A 60 7.31 4.66 -7.17
CA ILE A 60 5.98 5.22 -6.98
C ILE A 60 5.98 6.71 -7.32
N GLY A 61 6.99 7.43 -6.83
CA GLY A 61 7.15 8.87 -6.98
C GLY A 61 8.21 9.30 -8.00
N PRO A 62 8.40 10.63 -8.15
CA PRO A 62 7.59 11.69 -7.54
C PRO A 62 6.15 11.70 -8.09
N PHE A 63 5.21 12.22 -7.31
CA PHE A 63 3.82 12.45 -7.70
C PHE A 63 3.33 13.77 -7.11
N ASP A 64 2.45 14.47 -7.80
CA ASP A 64 1.77 15.65 -7.27
C ASP A 64 0.51 15.30 -6.44
N ASP A 65 -0.13 16.31 -5.84
CA ASP A 65 -1.33 16.13 -5.00
C ASP A 65 -2.49 15.48 -5.78
N GLY A 66 -2.59 15.73 -7.09
CA GLY A 66 -3.62 15.16 -7.95
C GLY A 66 -3.36 13.69 -8.25
N GLU A 67 -2.12 13.34 -8.57
CA GLU A 67 -1.67 11.96 -8.74
C GLU A 67 -1.78 11.15 -7.45
N GLU A 68 -1.44 11.74 -6.31
CA GLU A 68 -1.60 11.12 -4.99
C GLU A 68 -3.07 10.77 -4.73
N ALA A 69 -3.97 11.72 -4.96
CA ALA A 69 -5.40 11.49 -4.81
C ALA A 69 -5.92 10.41 -5.76
N ASP A 70 -5.48 10.39 -7.03
CA ASP A 70 -5.86 9.34 -7.99
C ASP A 70 -5.38 7.95 -7.56
N ILE A 71 -4.14 7.84 -7.09
CA ILE A 71 -3.56 6.60 -6.59
C ILE A 71 -4.36 6.06 -5.39
N ILE A 72 -4.63 6.92 -4.39
CA ILE A 72 -5.37 6.53 -3.18
C ILE A 72 -6.79 6.12 -3.53
N ASN A 73 -7.47 6.90 -4.37
CA ASN A 73 -8.86 6.63 -4.76
C ASN A 73 -8.96 5.33 -5.56
N THR A 74 -8.04 5.11 -6.51
CA THR A 74 -8.00 3.87 -7.30
C THR A 74 -7.75 2.66 -6.39
N PHE A 75 -6.75 2.72 -5.51
CA PHE A 75 -6.46 1.64 -4.58
C PHE A 75 -7.65 1.33 -3.67
N ASN A 76 -8.27 2.35 -3.09
CA ASN A 76 -9.41 2.16 -2.19
C ASN A 76 -10.64 1.61 -2.91
N ALA A 77 -10.90 2.05 -4.14
CA ALA A 77 -12.01 1.54 -4.94
C ALA A 77 -11.84 0.04 -5.23
N ASP A 78 -10.66 -0.36 -5.72
CA ASP A 78 -10.36 -1.76 -6.05
C ASP A 78 -10.35 -2.63 -4.78
N TYR A 79 -9.72 -2.17 -3.69
CA TYR A 79 -9.74 -2.90 -2.43
C TYR A 79 -11.17 -3.10 -1.93
N THR A 80 -12.01 -2.06 -2.01
CA THR A 80 -13.41 -2.15 -1.57
C THR A 80 -14.21 -3.13 -2.44
N ALA A 81 -13.98 -3.14 -3.75
CA ALA A 81 -14.64 -4.06 -4.67
C ALA A 81 -14.28 -5.53 -4.40
N HIS A 82 -13.04 -5.79 -3.97
CA HIS A 82 -12.49 -7.12 -3.74
C HIS A 82 -12.34 -7.49 -2.25
N MET A 83 -12.92 -6.70 -1.34
CA MET A 83 -12.62 -6.77 0.09
C MET A 83 -12.82 -8.16 0.69
N ALA A 84 -13.94 -8.82 0.37
CA ALA A 84 -14.26 -10.14 0.91
C ALA A 84 -13.22 -11.19 0.48
N GLU A 85 -12.87 -11.18 -0.80
CA GLU A 85 -11.88 -12.09 -1.39
C GLU A 85 -10.47 -11.83 -0.81
N ILE A 86 -10.07 -10.56 -0.69
CA ILE A 86 -8.80 -10.18 -0.06
C ILE A 86 -8.73 -10.68 1.39
N ILE A 87 -9.80 -10.54 2.17
CA ILE A 87 -9.84 -11.02 3.56
C ILE A 87 -9.70 -12.54 3.63
N ASP A 88 -10.40 -13.28 2.75
CA ASP A 88 -10.33 -14.74 2.71
C ASP A 88 -8.92 -15.22 2.34
N LEU A 89 -8.32 -14.62 1.31
CA LEU A 89 -6.96 -14.93 0.87
C LEU A 89 -5.92 -14.59 1.94
N ARG A 90 -6.04 -13.42 2.59
CA ARG A 90 -5.18 -13.04 3.73
C ARG A 90 -5.31 -14.02 4.89
N SER A 91 -6.52 -14.48 5.18
CA SER A 91 -6.77 -15.46 6.25
C SER A 91 -6.19 -16.84 5.92
N ALA A 92 -6.13 -17.19 4.63
CA ALA A 92 -5.50 -18.41 4.12
C ALA A 92 -3.95 -18.29 4.01
N GLY A 93 -3.39 -17.09 4.21
CA GLY A 93 -1.97 -16.81 4.00
C GLY A 93 -1.54 -16.70 2.53
N ASP A 94 -2.51 -16.58 1.61
CA ASP A 94 -2.25 -16.48 0.17
C ASP A 94 -1.95 -15.03 -0.25
N LEU A 95 -0.72 -14.59 0.01
CA LEU A 95 -0.28 -13.22 -0.30
C LEU A 95 -0.18 -12.95 -1.81
N ASP A 96 0.10 -13.99 -2.61
CA ASP A 96 0.19 -13.87 -4.07
C ASP A 96 -1.20 -13.73 -4.69
N GLY A 97 -2.19 -14.49 -4.19
CA GLY A 97 -3.59 -14.33 -4.55
C GLY A 97 -4.10 -12.92 -4.24
N VAL A 98 -3.76 -12.36 -3.06
CA VAL A 98 -4.14 -10.97 -2.72
C VAL A 98 -3.58 -9.97 -3.74
N ARG A 99 -2.33 -10.15 -4.16
CA ARG A 99 -1.71 -9.30 -5.19
C ARG A 99 -2.41 -9.46 -6.54
N ALA A 100 -2.67 -10.70 -6.97
CA ALA A 100 -3.32 -10.98 -8.25
C ALA A 100 -4.70 -10.31 -8.33
N VAL A 101 -5.51 -10.44 -7.27
CA VAL A 101 -6.84 -9.82 -7.18
C VAL A 101 -6.77 -8.29 -7.31
N MET A 102 -5.83 -7.65 -6.61
CA MET A 102 -5.67 -6.19 -6.72
C MET A 102 -5.13 -5.77 -8.10
N CYS A 103 -4.14 -6.48 -8.62
CA CYS A 103 -3.57 -6.18 -9.94
C CYS A 103 -4.56 -6.43 -11.09
N GLY A 104 -5.52 -7.33 -10.89
CA GLY A 104 -6.48 -7.79 -11.91
C GLY A 104 -5.88 -8.86 -12.82
N GLU A 105 -5.08 -9.76 -12.24
CA GLU A 105 -4.37 -10.87 -12.92
C GLU A 105 -5.11 -12.21 -12.83
#